data_AF-A0A7S2VQ25-F1
#
_entry.id   AF-A0A7S2VQ25-F1
#
_cell.length_a   1.000
_cell.length_b   1.000
_cell.length_c   1.000
_cell.angle_alpha   90.00
_cell.angle_beta   90.00
_cell.angle_gamma   90.00
#
_symmetry.space_group_name_H-M   'P 1'
#
loop_
_entity.id
_entity.type
_entity.pdbx_description
1 polymer ?
#
loop_
_entity_poly.entity_id
_entity_poly.type
_entity_poly.pdbx_seq_one_letter_code
_entity_poly.pdbx_strand_id
1 'polypeptide(L)'
;TWVLKSGAVRESVRFEQQDVTEKMPEGPFDLIMSRYAVCLYLDAECKEAALTGLVDRLRPGGFLVIGEKESLPAGFCDRHGLASFAYCTRRDSCPFGPTVPMQGIYVKECASSAPSAAAGAAEDPRARAGTYSAFVKATTGAEPDWIVERDRRWRELTQRKMSDRSRCVLARAVQEGRRESADLLSRMVQ
;
A
#
# COMPACT_ATOMS: atom_id res chain seq x y z
N THR A 1 -17.25 1.49 -28.71
CA THR A 1 -16.46 0.52 -27.92
C THR A 1 -15.35 1.27 -27.21
N TRP A 2 -15.27 1.16 -25.89
CA TRP A 2 -14.17 1.74 -25.13
C TRP A 2 -12.93 0.86 -25.28
N VAL A 3 -11.78 1.48 -25.52
CA VAL A 3 -10.49 0.79 -25.57
C VAL A 3 -9.52 1.49 -24.63
N LEU A 4 -8.68 0.71 -23.94
CA LEU A 4 -7.61 1.29 -23.13
C LEU A 4 -6.74 2.17 -24.02
N LYS A 5 -6.41 3.40 -23.60
CA LYS A 5 -5.54 4.27 -24.41
C LYS A 5 -4.19 3.57 -24.65
N SER A 6 -3.72 3.55 -25.90
CA SER A 6 -2.40 3.02 -26.24
C SER A 6 -1.28 3.88 -25.63
N GLY A 7 -0.13 3.27 -25.36
CA GLY A 7 1.05 3.89 -24.73
C GLY A 7 1.49 3.17 -23.45
N ALA A 8 2.15 3.91 -22.56
CA ALA A 8 2.87 3.39 -21.39
C ALA A 8 2.10 2.36 -20.53
N VAL A 9 0.78 2.52 -20.36
CA VAL A 9 -0.02 1.59 -19.54
C VAL A 9 -0.12 0.21 -20.18
N ARG A 10 -0.37 0.14 -21.49
CA ARG A 10 -0.44 -1.16 -22.18
C ARG A 10 0.94 -1.82 -22.24
N GLU A 11 1.98 -1.02 -22.44
CA GLU A 11 3.37 -1.48 -22.51
C GLU A 11 3.90 -1.95 -21.15
N SER A 12 3.35 -1.44 -20.04
CA SER A 12 3.70 -1.89 -18.68
C SER A 12 3.07 -3.22 -18.25
N VAL A 13 2.25 -3.85 -19.10
CA VAL A 13 1.54 -5.09 -18.78
C VAL A 13 2.01 -6.22 -19.68
N ARG A 14 2.48 -7.31 -19.07
CA ARG A 14 2.78 -8.57 -19.76
C ARG A 14 1.68 -9.58 -19.44
N PHE A 15 1.09 -10.17 -20.48
CA PHE A 15 0.15 -11.27 -20.34
C PHE A 15 0.89 -12.60 -20.52
N GLU A 16 0.64 -13.54 -19.63
CA GLU A 16 1.14 -14.90 -19.71
C GLU A 16 0.00 -15.88 -19.45
N GLN A 17 -0.04 -16.96 -20.22
CA GLN A 17 -0.96 -18.07 -19.97
C GLN A 17 -0.23 -19.10 -19.11
N GLN A 18 -0.72 -19.32 -17.89
CA GLN A 18 -0.14 -20.27 -16.95
C GLN A 18 -1.25 -20.93 -16.13
N ASP A 19 -1.09 -22.21 -15.84
CA ASP A 19 -1.88 -22.92 -14.83
C ASP A 19 -1.18 -22.77 -13.48
N VAL A 20 -1.86 -22.14 -12.52
CA VAL A 20 -1.32 -21.86 -11.18
C VAL A 20 -0.94 -23.12 -10.40
N THR A 21 -1.47 -24.28 -10.76
CA THR A 21 -1.12 -25.56 -10.13
C THR A 21 0.16 -26.18 -10.69
N GLU A 22 0.57 -25.78 -11.90
CA GLU A 22 1.75 -26.31 -12.57
C GLU A 22 2.91 -25.31 -12.61
N LYS A 23 2.59 -24.03 -12.86
CA LYS A 23 3.58 -22.98 -13.12
C LYS A 23 3.08 -21.60 -12.67
N MET A 24 4.00 -20.83 -12.12
CA MET A 24 3.80 -19.42 -11.79
C MET A 24 4.95 -18.58 -12.37
N PRO A 25 4.74 -17.28 -12.59
CA PRO A 25 5.81 -16.41 -13.06
C PRO A 25 6.92 -16.32 -12.02
N GLU A 26 8.13 -16.05 -12.49
CA GLU A 26 9.26 -15.85 -11.59
C GLU A 26 9.06 -14.54 -10.80
N GLY A 27 9.19 -14.66 -9.47
CA GLY A 27 9.16 -13.52 -8.56
C GLY A 27 10.53 -12.85 -8.42
N PRO A 28 10.72 -11.98 -7.42
CA PRO A 28 9.76 -11.69 -6.36
C PRO A 28 8.86 -10.48 -6.66
N PHE A 29 7.60 -10.55 -6.24
CA PHE A 29 6.56 -9.52 -6.44
C PHE A 29 6.35 -8.67 -5.18
N ASP A 30 6.05 -7.40 -5.38
CA ASP A 30 5.62 -6.49 -4.30
C ASP A 30 4.12 -6.66 -3.96
N LEU A 31 3.31 -7.05 -4.95
CA LEU A 31 1.86 -7.25 -4.81
C LEU A 31 1.43 -8.43 -5.69
N ILE A 32 0.70 -9.37 -5.10
CA ILE A 32 0.02 -10.45 -5.81
C ILE A 32 -1.48 -10.31 -5.57
N MET A 33 -2.25 -10.24 -6.67
CA MET A 33 -3.71 -10.19 -6.64
C MET A 33 -4.27 -11.52 -7.16
N SER A 34 -4.77 -12.36 -6.26
CA SER A 34 -5.40 -13.65 -6.56
C SER A 34 -6.85 -13.63 -6.09
N ARG A 35 -7.64 -12.72 -6.68
CA ARG A 35 -9.04 -12.49 -6.29
C ARG A 35 -9.98 -13.37 -7.10
N TYR A 36 -10.88 -14.08 -6.41
CA TYR A 36 -11.92 -14.92 -7.01
C TYR A 36 -11.34 -15.97 -7.97
N ALA A 37 -10.24 -16.60 -7.55
CA ALA A 37 -9.48 -17.55 -8.36
C ALA A 37 -9.07 -18.77 -7.51
N VAL A 38 -7.86 -18.75 -6.94
CA VAL A 38 -7.26 -19.88 -6.20
C VAL A 38 -8.15 -20.36 -5.05
N CYS A 39 -8.73 -19.44 -4.26
CA CYS A 39 -9.48 -19.82 -3.07
C CYS A 39 -10.88 -20.36 -3.35
N LEU A 40 -11.49 -20.00 -4.49
CA LEU A 40 -12.83 -20.44 -4.86
C LEU A 40 -12.84 -21.79 -5.60
N TYR A 41 -11.90 -22.01 -6.51
CA TYR A 41 -12.02 -23.09 -7.49
C TYR A 41 -11.13 -24.29 -7.22
N LEU A 42 -10.05 -24.13 -6.46
CA LEU A 42 -9.17 -25.25 -6.13
C LEU A 42 -9.68 -25.99 -4.88
N ASP A 43 -9.48 -27.31 -4.89
CA ASP A 43 -9.65 -28.14 -3.70
C ASP A 43 -8.64 -27.75 -2.60
N ALA A 44 -8.79 -28.32 -1.41
CA ALA A 44 -7.99 -27.93 -0.25
C ALA A 44 -6.47 -28.11 -0.46
N GLU A 45 -6.06 -29.21 -1.09
CA GLU A 45 -4.64 -29.56 -1.25
C GLU A 45 -3.99 -28.70 -2.33
N CYS A 46 -4.64 -28.58 -3.50
CA CYS A 46 -4.18 -27.73 -4.60
C CYS A 46 -4.18 -26.25 -4.20
N LYS A 47 -5.16 -25.81 -3.40
CA LYS A 47 -5.24 -24.43 -2.89
C LYS A 47 -4.07 -24.10 -1.98
N GLU A 48 -3.74 -24.98 -1.04
CA GLU A 48 -2.64 -24.75 -0.11
C GLU A 48 -1.29 -24.72 -0.84
N ALA A 49 -1.08 -25.64 -1.80
CA ALA A 49 0.11 -25.65 -2.64
C ALA A 49 0.23 -24.37 -3.50
N ALA A 50 -0.85 -23.96 -4.15
CA ALA A 50 -0.87 -22.75 -4.97
C ALA A 50 -0.64 -21.49 -4.12
N LEU A 51 -1.31 -21.35 -2.96
CA LEU A 51 -1.12 -20.21 -2.09
C LEU A 51 0.32 -20.14 -1.55
N THR A 52 0.91 -21.28 -1.18
CA THR A 52 2.32 -21.36 -0.77
C THR A 52 3.23 -20.82 -1.88
N GLY A 53 3.05 -21.30 -3.11
CA GLY A 53 3.81 -20.85 -4.27
C GLY A 53 3.68 -19.35 -4.53
N LEU A 54 2.50 -18.76 -4.30
CA LEU A 54 2.30 -17.31 -4.39
C LEU A 54 3.07 -16.57 -3.29
N VAL A 55 2.98 -17.02 -2.03
CA VAL A 55 3.63 -16.34 -0.89
C VAL A 55 5.15 -16.44 -0.97
N ASP A 56 5.70 -17.55 -1.45
CA ASP A 56 7.16 -17.70 -1.66
C ASP A 56 7.69 -16.68 -2.66
N ARG A 57 6.86 -16.31 -3.64
CA ARG A 57 7.18 -15.28 -4.64
C ARG A 57 6.87 -13.87 -4.16
N LEU A 58 6.33 -13.66 -2.96
CA LEU A 58 6.21 -12.34 -2.36
C LEU A 58 7.52 -11.91 -1.70
N ARG A 59 7.88 -10.65 -1.95
CA ARG A 59 8.91 -9.96 -1.18
C ARG A 59 8.49 -9.84 0.29
N PRO A 60 9.44 -9.83 1.25
CA PRO A 60 9.17 -9.32 2.59
C PRO A 60 8.58 -7.90 2.51
N GLY A 61 7.50 -7.65 3.23
CA GLY A 61 6.70 -6.42 3.14
C GLY A 61 5.73 -6.36 1.95
N GLY A 62 5.73 -7.37 1.07
CA GLY A 62 4.81 -7.47 -0.06
C GLY A 62 3.40 -7.90 0.36
N PHE A 63 2.43 -7.70 -0.54
CA PHE A 63 1.02 -7.92 -0.25
C PHE A 63 0.42 -9.08 -1.04
N LEU A 64 -0.34 -9.92 -0.36
CA LEU A 64 -1.28 -10.87 -0.95
C LEU A 64 -2.70 -10.32 -0.84
N VAL A 65 -3.39 -10.20 -1.97
CA VAL A 65 -4.79 -9.77 -2.03
C VAL A 65 -5.65 -10.88 -2.60
N ILE A 66 -6.60 -11.35 -1.80
CA ILE A 66 -7.67 -12.28 -2.20
C ILE A 66 -9.01 -11.54 -2.21
N GLY A 67 -10.05 -12.20 -2.72
CA GLY A 67 -11.41 -11.72 -2.76
C GLY A 67 -12.02 -11.60 -1.37
N GLU A 68 -12.96 -10.66 -1.22
CA GLU A 68 -13.63 -10.36 0.05
C GLU A 68 -14.37 -11.57 0.66
N LYS A 69 -14.87 -12.46 -0.18
CA LYS A 69 -15.58 -13.68 0.24
C LYS A 69 -14.69 -14.93 0.28
N GLU A 70 -13.39 -14.76 0.05
CA GLU A 70 -12.41 -15.83 0.08
C GLU A 70 -11.69 -15.85 1.42
N SER A 71 -11.28 -17.04 1.85
CA SER A 71 -10.49 -17.24 3.07
C SER A 71 -9.26 -18.08 2.77
N LEU A 72 -8.18 -17.76 3.46
CA LEU A 72 -6.98 -18.61 3.47
C LEU A 72 -7.25 -19.85 4.34
N PRO A 73 -6.54 -20.96 4.09
CA PRO A 73 -6.62 -22.15 4.96
C PRO A 73 -6.31 -21.82 6.43
N ALA A 74 -6.85 -22.61 7.35
CA ALA A 74 -6.64 -22.39 8.77
C ALA A 74 -5.15 -22.46 9.14
N GLY A 75 -4.67 -21.47 9.90
CA GLY A 75 -3.27 -21.34 10.31
C GLY A 75 -2.29 -21.03 9.17
N PHE A 76 -2.77 -20.79 7.95
CA PHE A 76 -1.91 -20.50 6.80
C PHE A 76 -1.12 -19.21 7.02
N CYS A 77 -1.74 -18.18 7.59
CA CYS A 77 -1.08 -16.92 7.89
C CYS A 77 0.14 -17.11 8.80
N ASP A 78 -0.02 -17.84 9.91
CA ASP A 78 1.06 -18.07 10.87
C ASP A 78 2.20 -18.90 10.26
N ARG A 79 1.87 -19.93 9.46
CA ARG A 79 2.87 -20.78 8.79
C ARG A 79 3.71 -20.05 7.76
N HIS A 80 3.13 -19.05 7.09
CA HIS A 80 3.78 -18.33 5.99
C HIS A 80 4.17 -16.89 6.33
N GLY A 81 4.07 -16.49 7.61
CA GLY A 81 4.44 -15.15 8.07
C GLY A 81 3.60 -14.05 7.42
N LEU A 82 2.29 -14.26 7.30
CA LEU A 82 1.35 -13.26 6.80
C LEU A 82 0.58 -12.62 7.96
N ALA A 83 0.52 -11.29 7.97
CA ALA A 83 -0.35 -10.54 8.86
C ALA A 83 -1.54 -9.94 8.11
N SER A 84 -2.72 -9.88 8.71
CA SER A 84 -3.85 -9.15 8.14
C SER A 84 -3.51 -7.67 8.08
N PHE A 85 -3.63 -7.07 6.89
CA PHE A 85 -3.39 -5.65 6.73
C PHE A 85 -4.53 -4.85 7.35
N ALA A 86 -4.19 -3.85 8.14
CA ALA A 86 -5.16 -2.95 8.72
C ALA A 86 -4.92 -1.52 8.24
N TYR A 87 -6.00 -0.81 7.94
CA TYR A 87 -5.93 0.59 7.54
C TYR A 87 -6.61 1.48 8.56
N CYS A 88 -6.03 2.66 8.79
CA CYS A 88 -6.67 3.69 9.58
C CYS A 88 -7.70 4.39 8.71
N THR A 89 -8.97 4.34 9.11
CA THR A 89 -10.04 5.09 8.45
C THR A 89 -9.93 6.57 8.78
N ARG A 90 -9.02 7.30 8.10
CA ARG A 90 -9.02 8.76 8.14
C ARG A 90 -10.32 9.25 7.48
N ARG A 91 -11.29 9.66 8.30
CA ARG A 91 -12.39 10.52 7.84
C ARG A 91 -11.97 11.96 8.04
N ASP A 92 -12.44 12.85 7.17
CA ASP A 92 -12.14 14.30 7.24
C ASP A 92 -12.45 14.93 8.62
N SER A 93 -13.35 14.33 9.39
CA SER A 93 -13.74 14.75 10.73
C SER A 93 -12.88 14.15 11.86
N CYS A 94 -12.16 13.05 11.63
CA CYS A 94 -11.47 12.28 12.66
C CYS A 94 -10.13 11.74 12.14
N PRO A 95 -9.01 12.45 12.37
CA PRO A 95 -7.68 12.01 11.93
C PRO A 95 -7.14 10.77 12.69
N PHE A 96 -7.82 10.33 13.76
CA PHE A 96 -7.46 9.19 14.61
C PHE A 96 -8.51 8.08 14.57
N GLY A 97 -9.09 7.82 13.40
CA GLY A 97 -10.06 6.73 13.23
C GLY A 97 -9.48 5.38 13.67
N PRO A 98 -10.32 4.45 14.16
CA PRO A 98 -9.85 3.13 14.54
C PRO A 98 -9.18 2.45 13.35
N THR A 99 -8.10 1.72 13.64
CA THR A 99 -7.45 0.82 12.68
C THR A 99 -8.37 -0.37 12.46
N VAL A 100 -8.86 -0.53 11.24
CA VAL A 100 -9.78 -1.61 10.86
C VAL A 100 -9.03 -2.61 9.98
N PRO A 101 -9.02 -3.92 10.32
CA PRO A 101 -8.44 -4.93 9.45
C PRO A 101 -9.21 -4.99 8.13
N MET A 102 -8.49 -4.99 7.01
CA MET A 102 -9.04 -5.21 5.69
C MET A 102 -9.22 -6.71 5.46
N GLN A 103 -10.43 -7.11 5.11
CA GLN A 103 -10.67 -8.49 4.69
C GLN A 103 -9.95 -8.76 3.36
N GLY A 104 -9.29 -9.92 3.29
CA GLY A 104 -8.65 -10.38 2.07
C GLY A 104 -7.34 -9.68 1.70
N ILE A 105 -6.78 -8.82 2.57
CA ILE A 105 -5.47 -8.20 2.33
C ILE A 105 -4.51 -8.63 3.43
N TYR A 106 -3.37 -9.20 3.02
CA TYR A 106 -2.35 -9.71 3.91
C TYR A 106 -0.99 -9.15 3.51
N VAL A 107 -0.16 -8.83 4.49
CA VAL A 107 1.23 -8.41 4.31
C VAL A 107 2.17 -9.54 4.74
N LYS A 108 3.17 -9.85 3.90
CA LYS A 108 4.25 -10.76 4.28
C LYS A 108 5.19 -10.04 5.23
N GLU A 109 5.30 -10.54 6.45
CA GLU A 109 6.14 -9.91 7.45
C GLU A 109 7.61 -9.91 6.98
N CYS A 110 8.30 -8.80 7.24
CA CYS A 110 9.75 -8.83 7.21
C CYS A 110 10.19 -9.72 8.34
N ALA A 111 10.93 -10.79 8.05
CA ALA A 111 11.63 -11.55 9.07
C ALA A 111 12.46 -10.56 9.89
N SER A 112 12.01 -10.26 11.10
CA SER A 112 12.65 -9.28 11.96
C SER A 112 13.98 -9.86 12.44
N SER A 113 15.07 -9.20 12.03
CA SER A 113 16.39 -9.18 12.68
C SER A 113 16.95 -10.51 13.22
N ALA A 114 17.61 -11.29 12.36
CA ALA A 114 18.89 -11.87 12.72
C ALA A 114 19.99 -10.96 12.15
N PRO A 115 21.10 -10.67 12.85
CA PRO A 115 22.26 -10.03 12.24
C PRO A 115 22.95 -11.08 11.37
N SER A 116 22.39 -11.36 10.19
CA SER A 116 23.08 -12.15 9.18
C SER A 116 24.04 -11.20 8.48
N ALA A 117 25.32 -11.36 8.81
CA ALA A 117 26.47 -10.78 8.13
C ALA A 117 26.62 -11.37 6.71
N ALA A 118 25.57 -11.32 5.89
CA ALA A 118 25.58 -11.70 4.50
C ALA A 118 25.60 -10.44 3.63
N ALA A 119 26.80 -10.17 3.15
CA ALA A 119 27.21 -9.05 2.33
C ALA A 119 26.38 -8.86 1.04
N GLY A 120 26.22 -7.59 0.63
CA GLY A 120 26.28 -7.21 -0.78
C GLY A 120 24.98 -6.88 -1.51
N ALA A 121 23.79 -7.13 -0.95
CA ALA A 121 22.55 -6.69 -1.60
C ALA A 121 22.28 -5.22 -1.25
N ALA A 122 22.37 -4.33 -2.25
CA ALA A 122 21.94 -2.94 -2.11
C ALA A 122 20.53 -2.91 -1.51
N GLU A 123 20.41 -2.35 -0.31
CA GLU A 123 19.16 -2.27 0.43
C GLU A 123 18.09 -1.59 -0.43
N ASP A 124 16.95 -2.26 -0.63
CA ASP A 124 15.92 -1.79 -1.55
C ASP A 124 15.38 -0.41 -1.09
N PRO A 125 15.43 0.64 -1.94
CA PRO A 125 14.92 1.96 -1.57
C PRO A 125 13.44 1.95 -1.17
N ARG A 126 12.66 0.94 -1.59
CA ARG A 126 11.26 0.75 -1.17
C ARG A 126 11.14 0.43 0.32
N ALA A 127 12.11 -0.30 0.90
CA ALA A 127 12.11 -0.66 2.31
C ALA A 127 12.33 0.56 3.23
N ARG A 128 12.96 1.63 2.70
CA ARG A 128 13.23 2.86 3.45
C ARG A 128 12.06 3.85 3.44
N ALA A 129 11.15 3.72 2.48
CA ALA A 129 10.06 4.66 2.29
C ALA A 129 8.82 4.23 3.09
N GLY A 130 8.40 5.03 4.08
CA GLY A 130 7.20 4.76 4.88
C GLY A 130 5.88 4.89 4.11
N THR A 131 5.91 5.50 2.91
CA THR A 131 4.76 5.63 2.01
C THR A 131 5.20 5.50 0.56
N TYR A 132 4.29 5.05 -0.32
CA TYR A 132 4.56 5.02 -1.76
C TYR A 132 4.88 6.41 -2.32
N SER A 133 4.30 7.47 -1.76
CA SER A 133 4.61 8.84 -2.16
C SER A 133 6.03 9.26 -1.79
N ALA A 134 6.49 8.90 -0.59
CA ALA A 134 7.87 9.09 -0.19
C ALA A 134 8.82 8.29 -1.10
N PHE A 135 8.43 7.07 -1.46
CA PHE A 135 9.20 6.24 -2.39
C PHE A 135 9.32 6.88 -3.78
N VAL A 136 8.20 7.28 -4.38
CA VAL A 136 8.20 7.92 -5.72
C VAL A 136 9.01 9.21 -5.65
N LYS A 137 8.79 10.06 -4.65
CA LYS A 137 9.55 11.30 -4.47
C LYS A 137 11.06 11.05 -4.32
N ALA A 138 11.46 10.02 -3.58
CA ALA A 138 12.85 9.65 -3.40
C ALA A 138 13.50 9.07 -4.66
N THR A 139 12.75 8.35 -5.49
CA THR A 139 13.30 7.64 -6.66
C THR A 139 13.20 8.42 -7.96
N THR A 140 12.11 9.16 -8.19
CA THR A 140 11.88 9.91 -9.43
C THR A 140 12.04 11.42 -9.24
N GLY A 141 12.11 11.91 -7.99
CA GLY A 141 12.09 13.34 -7.68
C GLY A 141 10.72 14.01 -7.90
N ALA A 142 9.73 13.29 -8.40
CA ALA A 142 8.40 13.81 -8.70
C ALA A 142 7.42 13.55 -7.54
N GLU A 143 6.50 14.48 -7.30
CA GLU A 143 5.33 14.18 -6.46
C GLU A 143 4.26 13.48 -7.30
N PRO A 144 3.61 12.42 -6.78
CA PRO A 144 2.56 11.73 -7.53
C PRO A 144 1.33 12.62 -7.74
N ASP A 145 0.84 12.69 -8.98
CA ASP A 145 -0.28 13.56 -9.38
C ASP A 145 -1.55 13.38 -8.53
N TRP A 146 -1.87 12.14 -8.15
CA TRP A 146 -3.04 11.79 -7.33
C TRP A 146 -2.97 12.32 -5.89
N ILE A 147 -1.78 12.68 -5.40
CA ILE A 147 -1.59 13.38 -4.12
C ILE A 147 -1.63 14.88 -4.34
N VAL A 148 -0.94 15.36 -5.37
CA VAL A 148 -0.89 16.79 -5.70
C VAL A 148 -2.30 17.34 -5.97
N GLU A 149 -3.11 16.65 -6.77
CA GLU A 149 -4.48 17.09 -7.09
C GLU A 149 -5.42 17.04 -5.88
N ARG A 150 -5.33 15.97 -5.08
CA ARG A 150 -6.15 15.82 -3.88
C ARG A 150 -5.82 16.91 -2.86
N ASP A 151 -4.54 17.08 -2.55
CA ASP A 151 -4.08 18.03 -1.55
C ASP A 151 -4.23 19.47 -2.05
N ARG A 152 -4.13 19.71 -3.36
CA ARG A 152 -4.50 20.99 -3.99
C ARG A 152 -5.97 21.31 -3.78
N ARG A 153 -6.88 20.37 -4.04
CA ARG A 153 -8.33 20.56 -3.83
C ARG A 153 -8.64 20.86 -2.36
N TRP A 154 -7.96 20.18 -1.43
CA TRP A 154 -8.08 20.46 0.00
C TRP A 154 -7.55 21.84 0.38
N ARG A 155 -6.38 22.26 -0.13
CA ARG A 155 -5.84 23.62 0.09
C ARG A 155 -6.78 24.69 -0.44
N GLU A 156 -7.31 24.52 -1.65
CA GLU A 156 -8.24 25.46 -2.27
C GLU A 156 -9.56 25.55 -1.49
N LEU A 157 -10.12 24.43 -1.06
CA LEU A 157 -11.33 24.41 -0.22
C LEU A 157 -11.09 25.03 1.15
N THR A 158 -9.94 24.75 1.75
CA THR A 158 -9.54 25.31 3.05
C THR A 158 -9.39 26.83 2.93
N GLN A 159 -8.65 27.31 1.93
CA GLN A 159 -8.47 28.74 1.68
C GLN A 159 -9.80 29.46 1.38
N ARG A 160 -10.70 28.84 0.61
CA ARG A 160 -12.03 29.41 0.32
C ARG A 160 -12.93 29.48 1.55
N LYS A 161 -12.89 28.49 2.44
CA LYS A 161 -13.76 28.41 3.62
C LYS A 161 -13.19 29.10 4.87
N MET A 162 -11.91 29.47 4.85
CA MET A 162 -11.26 30.10 6.01
C MET A 162 -11.63 31.58 6.09
N SER A 163 -12.45 31.92 7.09
CA SER A 163 -12.74 33.33 7.42
C SER A 163 -11.50 34.04 7.95
N ASP A 164 -11.49 35.37 7.87
CA ASP A 164 -10.36 36.18 8.37
C ASP A 164 -10.09 35.96 9.85
N ARG A 165 -11.16 35.74 10.64
CA ARG A 165 -11.04 35.38 12.06
C ARG A 165 -10.28 34.07 12.25
N SER A 166 -10.59 33.06 11.44
CA SER A 166 -9.87 31.77 11.50
C SER A 166 -8.41 31.92 11.08
N ARG A 167 -8.10 32.77 10.09
CA ARG A 167 -6.72 33.06 9.67
C ARG A 167 -5.92 33.72 10.79
N CYS A 168 -6.49 34.71 11.46
CA CYS A 168 -5.85 35.39 12.59
C CYS A 168 -5.56 34.44 13.75
N VAL A 169 -6.49 33.54 14.07
CA VAL A 169 -6.29 32.52 15.13
C VAL A 169 -5.16 31.57 14.75
N LEU A 170 -5.10 31.12 13.48
CA LEU A 170 -4.03 30.24 13.02
C LEU A 170 -2.67 30.94 13.04
N ALA A 171 -2.59 32.18 12.56
CA ALA A 171 -1.36 32.98 12.57
C ALA A 171 -0.84 33.19 14.00
N ARG A 172 -1.74 33.50 14.94
CA ARG A 172 -1.39 33.64 16.35
C ARG A 172 -0.88 32.34 16.95
N ALA A 173 -1.47 31.19 16.60
CA ALA A 173 -1.00 29.90 17.07
C ALA A 173 0.42 29.56 16.57
N VAL A 174 0.79 29.98 15.36
CA VAL A 174 2.15 29.84 14.83
C VAL A 174 3.12 30.77 15.56
N GLN A 175 2.74 32.04 15.76
CA GLN A 175 3.56 33.01 16.49
C GLN A 175 3.85 32.57 17.94
N GLU A 176 2.88 31.93 18.59
CA GLU A 176 3.01 31.39 19.94
C GLU A 176 3.74 30.03 19.98
N GLY A 177 4.26 29.53 18.85
CA GLY A 177 4.96 28.25 18.78
C GLY A 177 4.07 27.02 18.98
N ARG A 178 2.74 27.19 19.07
CA ARG A 178 1.77 26.09 19.17
C ARG A 178 1.60 25.34 17.84
N ARG A 179 2.12 25.89 16.74
CA ARG A 179 2.22 25.26 15.42
C ARG A 179 3.51 25.66 14.72
N GLU A 180 4.07 24.72 13.95
CA GLU A 180 5.27 24.93 13.13
C GLU A 180 4.99 25.75 11.87
N SER A 181 3.77 25.65 11.31
CA SER A 181 3.42 26.35 10.07
C SER A 181 1.99 26.85 10.05
N ALA A 182 1.77 27.91 9.26
CA ALA A 182 0.44 28.43 8.92
C ALA A 182 -0.24 27.62 7.81
N ASP A 183 0.40 26.57 7.30
CA ASP A 183 -0.23 25.61 6.42
C ASP A 183 -0.97 24.56 7.26
N LEU A 184 -2.29 24.50 7.09
CA LEU A 184 -3.13 23.54 7.81
C LEU A 184 -2.77 22.10 7.48
N LEU A 185 -2.19 21.84 6.31
CA LEU A 185 -1.86 20.48 5.83
C LEU A 185 -0.45 20.02 6.19
N SER A 186 0.41 20.86 6.80
CA SER A 186 1.81 20.48 7.04
C SER A 186 1.97 19.29 8.00
N ARG A 187 0.97 19.02 8.86
CA ARG A 187 0.94 17.82 9.73
C ARG A 187 0.34 16.57 9.07
N MET A 188 -0.19 16.67 7.86
CA MET A 188 -0.80 15.51 7.18
C MET A 188 0.23 14.60 6.48
N VAL A 189 1.49 15.04 6.41
CA VAL A 189 2.59 14.41 5.65
C VAL A 189 3.67 13.78 6.55
N GLN A 190 3.67 14.07 7.87
CA GLN A 190 4.47 13.35 8.86
C GLN A 190 3.71 12.14 9.39
#